data_AF-A0A2S9YJF5-F1
#
_entry.id   AF-A0A2S9YJF5-F1
#
_cell.length_a   1.000
_cell.length_b   1.000
_cell.length_c   1.000
_cell.angle_alpha   90.00
_cell.angle_beta   90.00
_cell.angle_gamma   90.00
#
_symmetry.space_group_name_H-M   'P 1'
#
loop_
_entity.id
_entity.type
_entity.pdbx_description
1 polymer ?
#
loop_
_entity_poly.entity_id
_entity_poly.type
_entity_poly.pdbx_seq_one_letter_code
_entity_poly.pdbx_strand_id
1 'polypeptide(L)' 'MSPVSMAPEDVRARLQRASDLADLRPEHRLDAKLDMSPSGVMRRLRIASELRDLCNALNRAGRGQAGDL' A
#
# COMPACT_ATOMS: atom_id res chain seq x y z
N MET A 1 -1.68 -18.15 -0.61
CA MET A 1 -2.02 -16.77 -1.04
C MET A 1 -2.17 -16.79 -2.55
N SER A 2 -3.33 -16.44 -3.08
CA SER A 2 -3.52 -16.32 -4.53
C SER A 2 -2.64 -15.20 -5.08
N PRO A 3 -2.07 -15.35 -6.30
CA PRO A 3 -1.24 -14.32 -6.91
C PRO A 3 -2.06 -13.04 -7.13
N VAL A 4 -1.46 -11.89 -6.80
CA VAL A 4 -2.07 -10.58 -7.03
C VAL A 4 -1.96 -10.26 -8.51
N SER A 5 -3.11 -10.12 -9.19
CA SER A 5 -3.14 -9.71 -10.59
C SER A 5 -2.48 -8.34 -10.77
N MET A 6 -1.70 -8.18 -11.84
CA MET A 6 -1.08 -6.92 -12.24
C MET A 6 -1.66 -6.39 -13.55
N ALA A 7 -2.81 -6.92 -13.98
CA ALA A 7 -3.50 -6.45 -15.16
C ALA A 7 -3.89 -4.96 -14.99
N PRO A 8 -3.83 -4.13 -16.07
CA PRO A 8 -4.07 -2.70 -15.98
C PRO A 8 -5.40 -2.32 -15.32
N GLU A 9 -6.46 -3.07 -15.60
CA GLU A 9 -7.80 -2.92 -15.04
C GLU A 9 -7.83 -3.16 -13.52
N ASP A 10 -7.11 -4.17 -13.05
CA ASP A 10 -7.02 -4.50 -11.62
C ASP A 10 -6.20 -3.47 -10.86
N VAL A 11 -5.13 -2.95 -11.48
CA VAL A 11 -4.36 -1.83 -10.94
C VAL A 11 -5.25 -0.58 -10.85
N ARG A 12 -5.98 -0.25 -11.92
CA ARG A 12 -6.90 0.89 -11.94
C ARG A 12 -7.99 0.76 -10.86
N ALA A 13 -8.60 -0.41 -10.70
CA ALA A 13 -9.62 -0.65 -9.68
C ALA A 13 -9.08 -0.54 -8.24
N ARG A 14 -7.81 -0.92 -8.01
CA ARG A 14 -7.15 -0.72 -6.72
C ARG A 14 -6.87 0.76 -6.46
N LEU A 15 -6.36 1.48 -7.47
CA LEU A 15 -6.10 2.91 -7.37
C LEU A 15 -7.40 3.70 -7.12
N GLN A 16 -8.48 3.35 -7.81
CA GLN A 16 -9.78 3.98 -7.60
C GLN A 16 -10.27 3.78 -6.16
N ARG A 17 -10.24 2.55 -5.65
CA ARG A 17 -10.61 2.27 -4.25
C ARG A 17 -9.74 3.03 -3.24
N ALA A 18 -8.44 3.14 -3.50
CA ALA A 18 -7.55 3.93 -2.65
C ALA A 18 -7.90 5.43 -2.69
N SER A 19 -8.27 5.94 -3.86
CA SER A 19 -8.71 7.33 -4.06
C SER A 19 -10.05 7.60 -3.36
N ASP A 20 -11.02 6.68 -3.43
CA ASP A 20 -12.34 6.83 -2.80
C ASP A 20 -12.23 6.88 -1.26
N LEU A 21 -11.21 6.22 -0.71
CA LEU A 21 -10.90 6.22 0.73
C LEU A 21 -10.05 7.42 1.17
N ALA A 22 -9.54 8.21 0.22
CA ALA A 22 -8.73 9.37 0.50
C ALA A 22 -9.58 10.63 0.49
N ASP A 23 -9.70 11.32 1.64
CA ASP A 23 -10.25 12.67 1.66
C ASP A 23 -9.18 13.66 1.13
N LEU A 24 -9.34 14.05 -0.14
CA LEU A 24 -8.41 14.93 -0.84
C LEU A 24 -8.74 16.42 -0.66
N ARG A 25 -9.81 16.75 0.08
CA ARG A 25 -10.17 18.15 0.33
C ARG A 25 -9.04 18.86 1.09
N PRO A 26 -8.57 20.04 0.66
CA PRO A 26 -7.45 20.74 1.27
C PRO A 26 -7.54 20.87 2.80
N GLU A 27 -8.76 21.10 3.31
CA GLU A 27 -9.10 21.23 4.72
C GLU A 27 -8.93 19.94 5.54
N HIS A 28 -9.09 18.76 4.93
CA HIS A 28 -8.99 17.45 5.60
C HIS A 28 -7.72 16.67 5.21
N ARG A 29 -6.97 17.14 4.20
CA ARG A 29 -5.66 16.57 3.82
C ARG A 29 -4.68 16.52 4.99
N LEU A 30 -4.85 17.44 5.95
CA LEU A 30 -4.03 17.50 7.14
C LEU A 30 -4.48 16.50 8.21
N ASP A 31 -5.75 16.09 8.29
CA ASP A 31 -6.21 15.16 9.34
C ASP A 31 -5.49 13.81 9.26
N ALA A 32 -5.30 13.29 8.04
CA ALA A 32 -4.49 12.09 7.81
C ALA A 32 -3.00 12.29 8.18
N LYS A 33 -2.48 13.51 8.03
CA LYS A 33 -1.08 13.88 8.30
C LYS A 33 -0.82 14.35 9.75
N LEU A 34 -1.84 14.77 10.49
CA LEU A 34 -1.71 15.48 11.76
C LEU A 34 -2.21 14.68 12.97
N ASP A 35 -2.83 13.50 12.80
CA ASP A 35 -3.16 12.64 13.94
C ASP A 35 -1.88 12.12 14.64
N MET A 36 -1.31 12.93 15.52
CA MET A 36 -0.11 12.62 16.29
C MET A 36 -0.45 11.89 17.60
N SER A 37 -1.69 11.43 17.77
CA SER A 37 -2.03 10.57 18.89
C SER A 37 -1.17 9.29 18.83
N PRO A 38 -0.86 8.67 19.98
CA PRO A 38 -0.14 7.40 20.01
C PRO A 38 -0.79 6.33 19.12
N SER A 39 -2.12 6.27 19.08
CA SER A 39 -2.88 5.37 18.21
C SER A 39 -2.69 5.67 16.73
N GLY A 40 -2.72 6.95 16.34
CA GLY A 40 -2.53 7.39 14.96
C GLY A 40 -1.12 7.06 14.45
N VAL A 41 -0.11 7.35 15.27
CA VAL A 41 1.29 7.01 14.97
C VAL A 41 1.48 5.50 14.85
N MET A 42 0.97 4.72 15.81
CA MET A 42 1.08 3.26 15.80
C MET A 42 0.40 2.64 14.57
N ARG A 43 -0.77 3.16 14.17
CA ARG A 43 -1.47 2.72 12.96
C ARG A 43 -0.65 2.97 11.70
N ARG A 44 -0.04 4.15 11.56
CA ARG A 44 0.83 4.46 10.39
C ARG A 44 2.08 3.60 10.35
N LEU A 45 2.73 3.40 11.49
CA LEU A 45 3.92 2.54 11.56
C LEU A 45 3.60 1.10 11.16
N ARG A 46 2.43 0.59 11.57
CA ARG A 46 1.96 -0.75 11.17
C ARG A 46 1.75 -0.85 9.66
N ILE A 47 1.01 0.10 9.07
CA ILE A 47 0.78 0.14 7.61
C ILE A 47 2.11 0.22 6.84
N ALA A 48 3.05 1.05 7.30
CA ALA A 48 4.38 1.17 6.67
C ALA A 48 5.19 -0.13 6.77
N SER A 49 5.11 -0.84 7.91
CA SER A 49 5.75 -2.15 8.07
C SER A 49 5.15 -3.19 7.13
N GLU A 50 3.83 -3.28 7.06
CA GLU A 50 3.13 -4.22 6.16
C GLU A 50 3.49 -3.96 4.69
N LEU A 51 3.54 -2.70 4.28
CA LEU A 51 3.94 -2.32 2.93
C LEU A 51 5.40 -2.71 2.64
N ARG A 52 6.32 -2.48 3.58
CA ARG A 52 7.72 -2.91 3.45
C ARG A 52 7.81 -4.42 3.27
N ASP A 53 7.07 -5.17 4.07
CA ASP A 53 7.11 -6.63 4.04
C ASP A 53 6.55 -7.18 2.72
N LEU A 54 5.50 -6.55 2.17
CA LEU A 54 4.99 -6.84 0.84
C LEU A 54 6.01 -6.55 -0.27
N CYS A 55 6.66 -5.38 -0.24
CA CYS A 55 7.72 -5.03 -1.20
C CYS A 55 8.88 -6.03 -1.16
N ASN A 56 9.28 -6.46 0.04
CA ASN A 56 10.29 -7.50 0.21
C ASN A 56 9.85 -8.85 -0.36
N ALA A 57 8.58 -9.23 -0.16
CA ALA A 57 8.02 -10.44 -0.74
C ALA A 57 8.01 -10.39 -2.28
N LEU A 58 7.62 -9.25 -2.87
CA LEU A 58 7.65 -9.04 -4.31
C LEU A 58 9.07 -9.12 -4.88
N ASN A 59 10.05 -8.49 -4.23
CA ASN A 59 11.46 -8.57 -4.64
C ASN A 59 11.98 -10.02 -4.58
N ARG A 60 11.63 -10.78 -3.54
CA ARG A 60 11.99 -12.21 -3.45
C ARG A 60 11.34 -13.04 -4.57
N ALA A 61 10.06 -12.80 -4.86
CA ALA A 61 9.35 -13.50 -5.94
C ALA A 61 9.94 -13.18 -7.32
N GLY A 62 10.32 -11.92 -7.57
CA GLY A 62 10.97 -11.50 -8.82
C GLY A 62 12.37 -12.08 -9.01
N ARG A 63 13.15 -12.23 -7.93
CA ARG A 63 14.48 -12.87 -7.98
C ARG A 63 14.40 -14.39 -8.20
N GLY A 64 13.33 -15.04 -7.73
CA GLY A 64 13.10 -16.47 -7.94
C GLY A 64 12.81 -16.84 -9.39
N GLN A 65 12.26 -15.94 -10.20
CA GLN A 65 12.00 -16.16 -11.63
C GLN A 65 13.23 -15.97 -12.52
N ALA A 66 14.29 -15.32 -12.04
CA ALA A 66 15.52 -15.08 -12.81
C ALA A 66 16.53 -16.23 -12.74
N GLY A 67 16.26 -17.28 -11.96
CA GLY A 67 17.13 -18.46 -11.81
C GLY A 67 16.74 -19.67 -12.65
N ASP A 68 15.71 -19.55 -13.48
CA ASP A 68 15.12 -20.65 -14.28
C ASP A 68 15.16 -20.35 -15.80
N LEU A 69 16.09 -19.49 -16.22
CA LEU A 69 16.43 -19.19 -17.62
C LEU A 69 17.91 -19.50 -17.89
#